data_AF-A0A4Y7XBU7-F1
#
_entry.id   AF-A0A4Y7XBU7-F1
#
_cell.length_a   1.000
_cell.length_b   1.000
_cell.length_c   1.000
_cell.angle_alpha   90.00
_cell.angle_beta   90.00
_cell.angle_gamma   90.00
#
_symmetry.space_group_name_H-M   'P 1'
#
loop_
_entity.id
_entity.type
_entity.pdbx_description
1 polymer ?
#
loop_
_entity_poly.entity_id
_entity_poly.type
_entity_poly.pdbx_seq_one_letter_code
_entity_poly.pdbx_strand_id
1 'polypeptide(L)'
;MMLPFSNKTYSAMDFNELPFQHAIEFKQGNGSRQLAVFSDPECPYCQRLELELAKLDDVTIHVFPFPLTQLHPKAEQISRKIWCSPDRASAWRDYLTQQLAPDNPGNCDAPVEANLQLGQALGVNGTPTLILSSGKLITGAASAEDIDALLD
;
A
#
# COMPACT_ATOMS: atom_id res chain seq x y z
N MET A 1 9.33 12.43 -23.52
CA MET A 1 8.08 12.15 -24.25
C MET A 1 7.02 12.00 -23.17
N MET A 2 6.26 13.07 -22.89
CA MET A 2 5.22 13.05 -21.86
C MET A 2 4.09 12.17 -22.37
N LEU A 3 3.76 11.11 -21.63
CA LEU A 3 2.52 10.38 -21.85
C LEU A 3 1.37 11.33 -21.51
N PRO A 4 0.31 11.39 -22.34
CA PRO A 4 -0.81 12.24 -22.05
C PRO A 4 -1.55 11.64 -20.86
N PHE A 5 -1.53 12.32 -19.72
CA PHE A 5 -2.52 12.13 -18.67
C PHE A 5 -3.86 12.56 -19.26
N SER A 6 -4.49 11.63 -19.98
CA SER A 6 -5.80 11.82 -20.58
C SER A 6 -6.81 12.05 -19.46
N ASN A 7 -7.75 12.97 -19.68
CA ASN A 7 -8.85 13.35 -18.80
C ASN A 7 -9.78 12.15 -18.47
N LYS A 8 -9.31 11.17 -17.70
CA LYS A 8 -10.17 10.20 -17.00
C LYS A 8 -10.61 10.89 -15.71
N THR A 9 -11.86 11.31 -15.65
CA THR A 9 -12.57 11.41 -14.37
C THR A 9 -12.40 10.06 -13.68
N TYR A 10 -11.66 10.00 -12.56
CA TYR A 10 -11.30 8.79 -11.81
C TYR A 10 -12.50 8.08 -11.13
N SER A 11 -13.70 8.28 -11.67
CA SER A 11 -14.89 7.49 -11.36
C SER A 11 -14.61 6.04 -11.76
N ALA A 12 -14.40 5.19 -10.75
CA ALA A 12 -14.15 3.75 -10.84
C ALA A 12 -12.98 3.38 -11.76
N MET A 13 -11.74 3.61 -11.30
CA MET A 13 -10.60 2.89 -11.91
C MET A 13 -10.82 1.38 -11.72
N ASP A 14 -10.71 0.63 -12.80
CA ASP A 14 -10.70 -0.84 -12.76
C ASP A 14 -9.50 -1.27 -11.91
N PHE A 15 -9.72 -2.18 -10.96
CA PHE A 15 -8.66 -2.70 -10.10
C PHE A 15 -7.46 -3.21 -10.92
N ASN A 16 -7.72 -3.80 -12.09
CA ASN A 16 -6.69 -4.34 -12.97
C ASN A 16 -5.86 -3.26 -13.69
N GLU A 17 -6.30 -1.99 -13.66
CA GLU A 17 -5.55 -0.85 -14.19
C GLU A 17 -4.60 -0.22 -13.15
N LEU A 18 -4.60 -0.71 -11.90
CA LEU A 18 -3.69 -0.20 -10.89
C LEU A 18 -2.21 -0.48 -11.28
N PRO A 19 -1.29 0.48 -11.09
CA PRO A 19 0.11 0.31 -11.46
C PRO A 19 0.86 -0.52 -10.41
N PHE A 20 0.62 -1.84 -10.34
CA PHE A 20 1.20 -2.73 -9.32
C PHE A 20 2.74 -2.72 -9.26
N GLN A 21 3.42 -2.31 -10.33
CA GLN A 21 4.88 -2.06 -10.31
C GLN A 21 5.32 -0.98 -9.31
N HIS A 22 4.38 -0.16 -8.82
CA HIS A 22 4.61 0.86 -7.79
C HIS A 22 4.18 0.39 -6.38
N ALA A 23 3.75 -0.86 -6.25
CA ALA A 23 3.38 -1.48 -4.98
C ALA A 23 4.49 -2.42 -4.47
N ILE A 24 4.48 -2.63 -3.16
CA ILE A 24 5.18 -3.72 -2.48
C ILE A 24 4.21 -4.90 -2.44
N GLU A 25 4.60 -6.02 -3.06
CA GLU A 25 3.75 -7.20 -3.18
C GLU A 25 4.02 -8.18 -2.02
N PHE A 26 2.95 -8.65 -1.40
CA PHE A 26 2.96 -9.80 -0.50
C PHE A 26 2.06 -10.88 -1.09
N LYS A 27 2.63 -12.03 -1.43
CA LYS A 27 1.87 -13.20 -1.87
C LYS A 27 1.73 -14.20 -0.74
N GLN A 28 0.50 -14.49 -0.33
CA GLN A 28 0.14 -15.48 0.68
C GLN A 28 -0.61 -16.64 0.03
N GLY A 29 -0.29 -17.87 0.46
CA GLY A 29 -0.85 -19.09 -0.13
C GLY A 29 -0.69 -19.15 -1.65
N ASN A 30 -1.77 -19.45 -2.35
CA ASN A 30 -1.82 -19.48 -3.81
C ASN A 30 -1.91 -18.08 -4.47
N GLY A 31 -2.27 -17.04 -3.70
CA GLY A 31 -2.42 -15.65 -4.18
C GLY A 31 -3.53 -15.43 -5.21
N SER A 32 -4.61 -16.21 -5.14
CA SER A 32 -5.72 -16.14 -6.12
C SER A 32 -6.56 -14.88 -5.98
N ARG A 33 -6.70 -14.34 -4.77
CA ARG A 33 -7.46 -13.12 -4.47
C ARG A 33 -6.54 -11.91 -4.47
N GLN A 34 -7.08 -10.72 -4.72
CA GLN A 34 -6.28 -9.50 -4.89
C GLN A 34 -6.77 -8.39 -3.97
N LEU A 35 -5.82 -7.68 -3.35
CA LEU A 35 -6.09 -6.57 -2.44
C LEU A 35 -5.08 -5.45 -2.67
N ALA A 36 -5.52 -4.22 -2.88
CA ALA A 36 -4.65 -3.05 -2.89
C ALA A 36 -4.78 -2.29 -1.56
N VAL A 37 -3.66 -1.81 -1.02
CA VAL A 37 -3.62 -1.13 0.28
C VAL A 37 -2.78 0.13 0.17
N PHE A 38 -3.38 1.29 0.40
CA PHE A 38 -2.66 2.55 0.60
C PHE A 38 -2.32 2.67 2.08
N SER A 39 -1.02 2.67 2.40
CA SER A 39 -0.54 2.51 3.77
C SER A 39 0.63 3.44 4.07
N ASP A 40 0.65 3.99 5.28
CA ASP A 40 1.71 4.86 5.79
C ASP A 40 2.53 4.09 6.84
N PRO A 41 3.86 3.92 6.67
CA PRO A 41 4.67 3.11 7.59
C PRO A 41 4.75 3.67 9.03
N GLU A 42 4.48 4.96 9.21
CA GLU A 42 4.48 5.61 10.53
C GLU A 42 3.08 5.67 11.17
N CYS A 43 2.03 5.25 10.47
CA CYS A 43 0.67 5.31 10.98
C CYS A 43 0.35 4.14 11.93
N PRO A 44 -0.08 4.40 13.19
CA PRO A 44 -0.40 3.33 14.15
C PRO A 44 -1.51 2.38 13.68
N TYR A 45 -2.49 2.88 12.92
CA TYR A 45 -3.55 2.03 12.35
C TYR A 45 -3.03 1.16 11.19
N CYS A 46 -2.04 1.62 10.44
CA CYS A 46 -1.39 0.82 9.41
C CYS A 46 -0.58 -0.32 10.05
N GLN A 47 0.11 -0.06 11.16
CA GLN A 47 0.80 -1.09 11.94
C GLN A 47 -0.18 -2.15 12.48
N ARG A 48 -1.35 -1.73 12.97
CA ARG A 48 -2.42 -2.66 13.38
C ARG A 48 -2.92 -3.49 12.21
N LEU A 49 -3.20 -2.85 11.06
CA LEU A 49 -3.67 -3.53 9.87
C LEU A 49 -2.64 -4.56 9.36
N GLU A 50 -1.36 -4.23 9.40
CA GLU A 50 -0.28 -5.13 8.97
C GLU A 50 -0.37 -6.50 9.66
N LEU A 51 -0.67 -6.51 10.97
CA LEU A 51 -0.86 -7.74 11.74
C LEU A 51 -2.10 -8.55 11.32
N GLU A 52 -3.15 -7.88 10.84
CA GLU A 52 -4.35 -8.54 10.31
C GLU A 52 -4.11 -9.09 8.91
N LEU A 53 -3.45 -8.32 8.04
CA LEU A 53 -3.07 -8.77 6.69
C LEU A 53 -2.20 -10.04 6.72
N ALA A 54 -1.31 -10.16 7.72
CA ALA A 54 -0.48 -11.36 7.91
C ALA A 54 -1.28 -12.65 8.17
N LYS A 55 -2.54 -12.54 8.63
CA LYS A 55 -3.39 -13.70 8.94
C LYS A 55 -4.18 -14.20 7.73
N LEU A 56 -4.26 -13.41 6.66
CA LEU A 56 -4.95 -13.79 5.43
C LEU A 56 -4.16 -14.89 4.71
N ASP A 57 -4.85 -15.68 3.90
CA ASP A 57 -4.26 -16.70 3.04
C ASP A 57 -4.81 -16.58 1.61
N ASP A 58 -4.19 -17.23 0.63
CA ASP A 58 -4.65 -17.25 -0.76
C ASP A 58 -4.95 -15.86 -1.37
N VAL A 59 -4.15 -14.85 -0.98
CA VAL A 59 -4.29 -13.45 -1.39
C VAL A 59 -2.94 -12.87 -1.80
N THR A 60 -2.95 -12.06 -2.86
CA THR A 60 -1.86 -11.14 -3.19
C THR A 60 -2.25 -9.73 -2.73
N ILE A 61 -1.42 -9.16 -1.86
CA ILE A 61 -1.60 -7.83 -1.29
C ILE A 61 -0.60 -6.88 -1.92
N HIS A 62 -1.10 -5.81 -2.54
CA HIS A 62 -0.35 -4.75 -3.19
C HIS A 62 -0.36 -3.51 -2.30
N VAL A 63 0.71 -3.33 -1.53
CA VAL A 63 0.85 -2.16 -0.66
C VAL A 63 1.44 -1.01 -1.45
N PHE A 64 0.70 0.07 -1.61
CA PHE A 64 1.18 1.35 -2.16
C PHE A 64 1.61 2.25 -0.99
N PRO A 65 2.92 2.51 -0.79
CA PRO A 65 3.37 3.46 0.23
C PRO A 65 2.73 4.84 0.02
N PHE A 66 2.07 5.35 1.06
CA PHE A 66 1.29 6.59 1.03
C PHE A 66 1.60 7.44 2.27
N PRO A 67 2.78 8.09 2.33
CA PRO A 67 3.24 8.80 3.52
C PRO A 67 2.49 10.11 3.74
N LEU A 68 1.70 10.20 4.80
CA LEU A 68 0.99 11.41 5.22
C LEU A 68 1.93 12.33 6.02
N THR A 69 2.88 12.97 5.35
CA THR A 69 3.98 13.73 5.99
C THR A 69 3.53 14.88 6.91
N GLN A 70 2.31 15.39 6.72
CA GLN A 70 1.68 16.37 7.62
C GLN A 70 1.41 15.81 9.02
N LEU A 71 1.18 14.51 9.13
CA LEU A 71 0.96 13.79 10.39
C LEU A 71 2.21 13.01 10.82
N HIS A 72 2.95 12.49 9.85
CA HIS A 72 4.09 11.60 10.07
C HIS A 72 5.34 12.10 9.30
N PRO A 73 6.11 13.05 9.86
CA PRO A 73 7.20 13.71 9.14
C PRO A 73 8.32 12.80 8.61
N LYS A 74 8.46 11.58 9.17
CA LYS A 74 9.47 10.59 8.75
C LYS A 74 8.97 9.63 7.67
N ALA A 75 7.65 9.56 7.44
CA ALA A 75 7.03 8.51 6.65
C ALA A 75 7.60 8.43 5.23
N GLU A 76 7.83 9.58 4.58
CA GLU A 76 8.40 9.61 3.23
C GLU A 76 9.80 8.99 3.20
N GLN A 77 10.70 9.42 4.09
CA GLN A 77 12.06 8.89 4.13
C GLN A 77 12.06 7.38 4.40
N ILE A 78 11.20 6.92 5.30
CA ILE A 78 11.06 5.49 5.61
C ILE A 78 10.50 4.72 4.41
N SER A 79 9.44 5.21 3.75
CA SER A 79 8.90 4.58 2.54
C SER A 79 9.96 4.44 1.46
N ARG A 80 10.80 5.47 1.25
CA ARG A 80 11.92 5.41 0.31
C ARG A 80 12.97 4.38 0.71
N LYS A 81 13.37 4.35 1.98
CA LYS A 81 14.32 3.35 2.49
C LYS A 81 13.83 1.92 2.31
N ILE A 82 12.56 1.66 2.64
CA ILE A 82 11.91 0.37 2.41
C ILE A 82 11.92 0.03 0.92
N TRP A 83 11.56 0.98 0.06
CA TRP A 83 11.55 0.76 -1.38
C TRP A 83 12.94 0.48 -1.97
N CYS A 84 13.99 1.06 -1.41
CA CYS A 84 15.36 0.84 -1.84
C CYS A 84 15.98 -0.44 -1.25
N SER A 85 15.27 -1.17 -0.39
CA SER A 85 15.72 -2.46 0.12
C SER A 85 15.72 -3.53 -0.97
N PRO A 86 16.68 -4.48 -0.95
CA PRO A 86 16.67 -5.63 -1.84
C PRO A 86 15.38 -6.47 -1.72
N ASP A 87 14.90 -6.60 -0.47
CA ASP A 87 13.61 -7.21 -0.15
C ASP A 87 12.71 -6.14 0.50
N ARG A 88 11.80 -5.60 -0.32
CA ARG A 88 10.86 -4.54 0.11
C ARG A 88 9.79 -5.07 1.05
N ALA A 89 9.34 -6.31 0.84
CA ALA A 89 8.26 -6.92 1.61
C ALA A 89 8.73 -7.19 3.04
N SER A 90 9.92 -7.80 3.19
CA SER A 90 10.53 -8.00 4.51
C SER A 90 10.83 -6.67 5.20
N ALA A 91 11.43 -5.71 4.48
CA ALA A 91 11.73 -4.39 5.04
C ALA A 91 10.48 -3.61 5.50
N TRP A 92 9.37 -3.72 4.76
CA TRP A 92 8.09 -3.13 5.14
C TRP A 92 7.56 -3.78 6.43
N ARG A 93 7.49 -5.12 6.44
CA ARG A 93 7.01 -5.89 7.59
C ARG A 93 7.83 -5.60 8.84
N ASP A 94 9.16 -5.62 8.74
CA ASP A 94 10.08 -5.36 9.85
C ASP A 94 9.89 -3.94 10.41
N TYR A 95 9.69 -2.95 9.53
CA TYR A 95 9.43 -1.60 10.00
C TYR A 95 8.10 -1.48 10.76
N LEU A 96 7.00 -1.97 10.16
CA LEU A 96 5.68 -1.82 10.76
C LEU A 96 5.51 -2.63 12.06
N THR A 97 6.23 -3.74 12.20
CA THR A 97 6.10 -4.64 13.37
C THR A 97 7.16 -4.44 14.45
N GLN A 98 8.36 -4.00 14.06
CA GLN A 98 9.52 -3.91 14.96
C GLN A 98 10.20 -2.54 14.96
N GLN A 99 9.75 -1.60 14.12
CA GLN A 99 10.39 -0.29 13.93
C GLN A 99 11.85 -0.40 13.46
N LEU A 100 12.19 -1.48 12.76
CA LEU A 100 13.50 -1.70 12.20
C LEU A 100 13.62 -1.02 10.84
N ALA A 101 14.18 0.19 10.83
CA ALA A 101 14.42 0.92 9.58
C ALA A 101 15.54 0.26 8.75
N PRO A 102 15.38 0.15 7.42
CA PRO A 102 16.46 -0.30 6.55
C PRO A 102 17.69 0.61 6.66
N ASP A 103 18.88 -0.01 6.72
CA ASP A 103 20.16 0.70 6.72
C ASP A 103 20.60 1.01 5.28
N ASN A 104 19.90 1.97 4.67
CA ASN A 104 20.24 2.50 3.36
C ASN A 104 19.83 3.98 3.27
N PRO A 105 20.35 4.76 2.31
CA PRO A 105 20.06 6.19 2.24
C PRO A 105 18.69 6.53 1.64
N GLY A 106 17.96 5.59 1.03
CA GLY A 106 16.69 5.87 0.34
C GLY A 106 16.86 6.57 -1.02
N ASN A 107 18.06 6.50 -1.61
CA ASN A 107 18.45 7.20 -2.84
C ASN A 107 18.24 6.36 -4.12
N CYS A 108 17.06 5.77 -4.27
CA CYS A 108 16.64 5.08 -5.49
C CYS A 108 15.36 5.72 -6.06
N ASP A 109 14.91 5.25 -7.22
CA ASP A 109 13.68 5.70 -7.88
C ASP A 109 12.44 5.08 -7.21
N ALA A 110 12.13 5.57 -6.01
CA ALA A 110 10.95 5.17 -5.26
C ALA A 110 9.69 5.90 -5.77
N PRO A 111 8.57 5.19 -6.05
CA PRO A 111 7.36 5.75 -6.66
C PRO A 111 6.45 6.46 -5.65
N VAL A 112 7.01 7.02 -4.56
CA VAL A 112 6.23 7.61 -3.46
C VAL A 112 5.29 8.71 -3.97
N GLU A 113 5.80 9.63 -4.79
CA GLU A 113 5.00 10.71 -5.37
C GLU A 113 3.91 10.17 -6.31
N ALA A 114 4.23 9.15 -7.13
CA ALA A 114 3.25 8.53 -8.02
C ALA A 114 2.12 7.84 -7.23
N ASN A 115 2.45 7.22 -6.09
CA ASN A 115 1.47 6.59 -5.21
C ASN A 115 0.59 7.61 -4.48
N LEU A 116 1.15 8.76 -4.06
CA LEU A 116 0.39 9.87 -3.49
C LEU A 116 -0.64 10.41 -4.50
N GLN A 117 -0.21 10.65 -5.74
CA GLN A 117 -1.08 11.10 -6.83
C GLN A 117 -2.16 10.08 -7.16
N LEU A 118 -1.80 8.79 -7.24
CA LEU A 118 -2.76 7.70 -7.46
C LEU A 118 -3.81 7.65 -6.35
N GLY A 119 -3.41 7.67 -5.08
CA GLY A 119 -4.36 7.62 -3.98
C GLY A 119 -5.29 8.84 -3.95
N GLN A 120 -4.76 10.05 -4.20
CA GLN A 120 -5.59 11.26 -4.34
C GLN A 120 -6.63 11.12 -5.46
N ALA A 121 -6.21 10.62 -6.62
CA ALA A 121 -7.08 10.37 -7.75
C ALA A 121 -8.18 9.34 -7.43
N LEU A 122 -7.88 8.32 -6.63
CA LEU A 122 -8.82 7.31 -6.18
C LEU A 122 -9.66 7.73 -4.97
N GLY A 123 -9.49 8.96 -4.46
CA GLY A 123 -10.24 9.47 -3.31
C GLY A 123 -9.76 8.94 -1.95
N VAL A 124 -8.52 8.44 -1.87
CA VAL A 124 -7.87 8.04 -0.61
C VAL A 124 -7.57 9.30 0.22
N ASN A 125 -8.34 9.49 1.29
CA ASN A 125 -8.22 10.64 2.19
C ASN A 125 -7.53 10.32 3.53
N GLY A 126 -7.07 9.07 3.71
CA GLY A 126 -6.41 8.63 4.93
C GLY A 126 -5.88 7.21 4.82
N THR A 127 -5.03 6.82 5.77
CA THR A 127 -4.39 5.51 5.81
C THR A 127 -4.73 4.76 7.10
N PRO A 128 -4.90 3.43 7.05
CA PRO A 128 -4.88 2.64 5.82
C PRO A 128 -6.19 2.78 5.03
N THR A 129 -6.14 2.65 3.71
CA THR A 129 -7.31 2.46 2.86
C THR A 129 -7.09 1.23 1.99
N LEU A 130 -8.04 0.30 2.01
CA LEU A 130 -8.00 -0.93 1.22
C LEU A 130 -8.97 -0.80 0.05
N ILE A 131 -8.57 -1.35 -1.10
CA ILE A 131 -9.38 -1.43 -2.31
C ILE A 131 -9.40 -2.89 -2.74
N LEU A 132 -10.58 -3.46 -2.84
CA LEU A 132 -10.79 -4.83 -3.27
C LEU A 132 -10.88 -4.92 -4.79
N SER A 133 -10.67 -6.11 -5.36
CA SER A 133 -10.82 -6.37 -6.80
C SER A 133 -12.22 -6.02 -7.34
N SER A 134 -13.24 -6.08 -6.50
CA SER A 134 -14.61 -5.64 -6.79
C SER A 134 -14.78 -4.11 -6.90
N GLY A 135 -13.74 -3.34 -6.55
CA GLY A 135 -13.78 -1.87 -6.46
C GLY A 135 -14.31 -1.33 -5.12
N LYS A 136 -14.71 -2.21 -4.19
CA LYS A 136 -15.13 -1.80 -2.84
C LYS A 136 -13.95 -1.20 -2.08
N LEU A 137 -14.22 -0.11 -1.35
CA LEU A 137 -13.27 0.55 -0.46
C LEU A 137 -13.55 0.19 1.00
N ILE A 138 -12.48 -0.06 1.76
CA ILE A 138 -12.50 -0.12 3.23
C ILE A 138 -11.57 0.96 3.75
N THR A 139 -12.12 1.93 4.48
CA THR A 139 -11.34 3.01 5.09
C THR A 139 -11.00 2.67 6.53
N GLY A 140 -9.73 2.82 6.91
CA GLY A 140 -9.23 2.49 8.24
C GLY A 140 -8.83 1.02 8.38
N ALA A 141 -8.28 0.69 9.55
CA ALA A 141 -7.89 -0.68 9.85
C ALA A 141 -9.13 -1.57 10.06
N ALA A 142 -9.13 -2.75 9.42
CA ALA A 142 -10.16 -3.77 9.54
C ALA A 142 -9.55 -5.08 10.05
N SER A 143 -10.37 -5.98 10.59
CA SER A 143 -9.92 -7.30 11.02
C SER A 143 -9.66 -8.22 9.83
N ALA A 144 -8.85 -9.26 10.01
CA ALA A 144 -8.64 -10.27 8.97
C ALA A 144 -9.96 -10.94 8.54
N GLU A 145 -10.87 -11.19 9.49
CA GLU A 145 -12.20 -11.77 9.23
C GLU A 145 -13.05 -10.86 8.33
N ASP A 146 -13.11 -9.57 8.65
CA ASP A 146 -13.89 -8.60 7.85
C ASP A 146 -13.33 -8.44 6.43
N ILE A 147 -12.00 -8.51 6.29
CA ILE A 147 -11.34 -8.40 4.99
C ILE A 147 -11.59 -9.68 4.18
N ASP A 148 -11.34 -10.84 4.77
CA ASP A 148 -11.48 -12.14 4.10
C ASP A 148 -12.91 -12.37 3.60
N ALA A 149 -13.92 -12.00 4.39
CA ALA A 149 -15.33 -12.08 4.01
C ALA A 149 -15.73 -11.22 2.78
N LEU A 150 -14.84 -10.35 2.32
CA LEU A 150 -15.07 -9.46 1.19
C LEU A 150 -14.16 -9.75 -0.01
N LEU A 151 -13.18 -10.66 0.12
CA LEU A 151 -12.22 -11.00 -0.93
C LEU A 151 -12.78 -11.94 -2.03
N ASP A 152 -14.09 -12.24 -1.99
CA ASP A 152 -14.81 -13.16 -2.87
C ASP A 152 -15.75 -12.45 -3.87
#